data_AF-A0A2N1EDS1-F1
#
_entry.id   AF-A0A2N1EDS1-F1
#
_cell.length_a   1.000
_cell.length_b   1.000
_cell.length_c   1.000
_cell.angle_alpha   90.00
_cell.angle_beta   90.00
_cell.angle_gamma   90.00
#
_symmetry.space_group_name_H-M   'P 1'
#
loop_
_entity.id
_entity.type
_entity.pdbx_description
1 polymer ?
#
loop_
_entity_poly.entity_id
_entity_poly.type
_entity_poly.pdbx_seq_one_letter_code
_entity_poly.pdbx_strand_id
1 'polypeptide(L)'
;MIGNLNQRLEFDGYYPSEKISGIIEGAPLDSFCVVRAVCALSGAVVGIGFARSRESLEAYRMALFCIAVGKVKYCELFGIDIKPKEWPCEGLSSQMIFDRGPAVYMNVSESKEWLGRLEVTPTHSGQSKATVESSHPRDKQFKDQPVHVHSGLNLVEMARREIRRVIKDNETSDASDRMDGDMWLERFSPTPLNVWNYHDALGRNHGIKVSFEEAIREFLTPMPAVIKEKGVYFFGRKYNSKELTNTGIFDRVAHSGVIRVIAYSMTMCVRHIWVEVEGRLHELSFVYTASTRPGSGDISLEDLKFINELRLQAQAKRRNEKVAIEQHHYQEYEKETGKAWHTGVRKPGRAAKSPEAQRDLHDQRRIMGNKS
;
A
#
# COMPACT_ATOMS: atom_id res chain seq x y z
N MET A 1 -12.73 15.43 33.47
CA MET A 1 -11.33 15.88 33.51
C MET A 1 -10.49 14.86 32.75
N ILE A 2 -9.65 15.29 31.81
CA ILE A 2 -8.75 14.41 31.07
C ILE A 2 -7.46 14.33 31.88
N GLY A 3 -7.07 13.14 32.31
CA GLY A 3 -5.95 12.93 33.22
C GLY A 3 -4.90 11.95 32.71
N ASN A 4 -5.13 11.27 31.60
CA ASN A 4 -4.21 10.25 31.08
C ASN A 4 -4.07 10.37 29.56
N LEU A 5 -2.90 9.99 29.06
CA LEU A 5 -2.65 9.77 27.64
C LEU A 5 -3.62 8.71 27.11
N ASN A 6 -3.98 8.80 25.83
CA ASN A 6 -4.95 7.91 25.18
C ASN A 6 -6.30 7.78 25.90
N GLN A 7 -6.66 8.69 26.82
CA GLN A 7 -8.00 8.71 27.41
C GLN A 7 -9.02 9.28 26.41
N ARG A 8 -8.60 10.28 25.63
CA ARG A 8 -9.39 10.94 24.60
C ARG A 8 -8.49 11.31 23.43
N LEU A 9 -8.88 10.86 22.25
CA LEU A 9 -8.26 11.23 20.98
C LEU A 9 -9.25 12.02 20.14
N GLU A 10 -8.76 13.06 19.50
CA GLU A 10 -9.54 13.93 18.61
C GLU A 10 -9.03 13.77 17.20
N PHE A 11 -9.91 13.43 16.28
CA PHE A 11 -9.60 13.21 14.89
C PHE A 11 -10.06 14.40 14.06
N ASP A 12 -9.15 14.92 13.25
CA ASP A 12 -9.39 16.04 12.35
C ASP A 12 -8.81 15.75 10.96
N GLY A 13 -9.55 16.14 9.94
CA GLY A 13 -9.26 15.90 8.54
C GLY A 13 -8.96 17.19 7.80
N TYR A 14 -7.82 17.25 7.12
CA TYR A 14 -7.46 18.39 6.25
C TYR A 14 -7.00 17.96 4.87
N TYR A 15 -6.95 18.95 3.99
CA TYR A 15 -6.54 18.83 2.61
C TYR A 15 -5.32 19.72 2.41
N PRO A 16 -4.13 19.17 2.14
CA PRO A 16 -3.01 19.96 1.68
C PRO A 16 -3.40 20.76 0.42
N SER A 17 -2.97 22.02 0.34
CA SER A 17 -3.28 22.88 -0.82
C SER A 17 -2.61 22.44 -2.12
N GLU A 18 -1.57 21.62 -2.02
CA GLU A 18 -0.81 21.12 -3.16
C GLU A 18 -1.51 19.92 -3.83
N LYS A 19 -1.62 19.99 -5.15
CA LYS A 19 -1.99 18.86 -6.00
C LYS A 19 -0.82 17.88 -6.08
N ILE A 20 -1.10 16.58 -6.02
CA ILE A 20 -0.08 15.53 -6.14
C ILE A 20 0.17 15.19 -7.61
N SER A 21 1.35 14.66 -7.92
CA SER A 21 1.70 14.15 -9.25
C SER A 21 1.21 12.71 -9.44
N GLY A 22 0.52 12.43 -10.54
CA GLY A 22 0.20 11.05 -10.95
C GLY A 22 1.45 10.27 -11.36
N ILE A 23 1.47 8.95 -11.10
CA ILE A 23 2.66 8.11 -11.30
C ILE A 23 3.04 7.92 -12.78
N ILE A 24 2.09 8.08 -13.71
CA ILE A 24 2.28 7.74 -15.13
C ILE A 24 2.68 8.95 -15.95
N GLU A 25 1.82 9.97 -15.96
CA GLU A 25 2.00 11.16 -16.80
C GLU A 25 2.45 12.38 -15.99
N GLY A 26 2.60 12.26 -14.66
CA GLY A 26 2.92 13.39 -13.79
C GLY A 26 1.82 14.45 -13.75
N ALA A 27 0.59 14.12 -14.16
CA ALA A 27 -0.52 15.06 -14.17
C ALA A 27 -0.92 15.46 -12.74
N PRO A 28 -1.35 16.72 -12.51
CA PRO A 28 -1.84 17.15 -11.22
C PRO A 28 -3.15 16.43 -10.87
N LEU A 29 -3.20 15.83 -9.69
CA LEU A 29 -4.39 15.17 -9.16
C LEU A 29 -4.94 15.98 -7.99
N ASP A 30 -6.24 16.23 -8.05
CA ASP A 30 -6.85 17.37 -7.35
C ASP A 30 -7.04 17.20 -5.86
N SER A 31 -6.76 16.03 -5.28
CA SER A 31 -7.22 15.81 -3.92
C SER A 31 -6.49 14.68 -3.18
N PHE A 32 -5.99 15.02 -2.00
CA PHE A 32 -5.31 14.16 -1.02
C PHE A 32 -5.80 14.60 0.36
N CYS A 33 -6.36 13.67 1.14
CA CYS A 33 -6.86 13.96 2.46
C CYS A 33 -5.94 13.33 3.51
N VAL A 34 -5.65 14.10 4.55
CA VAL A 34 -4.89 13.68 5.72
C VAL A 34 -5.83 13.72 6.92
N VAL A 35 -5.91 12.62 7.65
CA VAL A 35 -6.59 12.54 8.95
C VAL A 35 -5.53 12.42 10.03
N ARG A 36 -5.55 13.30 11.02
CA ARG A 36 -4.67 13.26 12.20
C ARG A 36 -5.51 12.93 13.43
N ALA A 37 -4.95 12.13 14.32
CA ALA A 37 -5.49 11.87 15.65
C ALA A 37 -4.60 12.54 16.70
N VAL A 38 -5.18 13.39 17.55
CA VAL A 38 -4.49 14.21 18.53
C VAL A 38 -4.87 13.78 19.94
N CYS A 39 -3.88 13.60 20.82
CA CYS A 39 -4.11 13.34 22.23
C CYS A 39 -4.59 14.61 22.93
N ALA A 40 -5.78 14.56 23.53
CA ALA A 40 -6.35 15.73 24.19
C ALA A 40 -5.61 16.17 25.46
N LEU A 41 -4.77 15.30 26.05
CA LEU A 41 -3.91 15.65 27.19
C LEU A 41 -2.64 16.37 26.71
N SER A 42 -1.82 15.71 25.90
CA SER A 42 -0.50 16.22 25.51
C SER A 42 -0.50 17.12 24.27
N GLY A 43 -1.57 17.11 23.47
CA GLY A 43 -1.59 17.74 22.15
C GLY A 43 -0.78 16.99 21.09
N ALA A 44 -0.22 15.82 21.42
CA ALA A 44 0.59 15.06 20.47
C ALA A 44 -0.29 14.43 19.40
N VAL A 45 0.14 14.51 18.14
CA VAL A 45 -0.46 13.73 17.06
C VAL A 45 0.00 12.28 17.23
N VAL A 46 -0.93 11.41 17.62
CA VAL A 46 -0.68 10.00 17.96
C VAL A 46 -0.88 9.04 16.79
N GLY A 47 -1.55 9.51 15.74
CA GLY A 47 -1.87 8.73 14.55
C GLY A 47 -2.12 9.61 13.34
N ILE A 48 -1.83 9.06 12.17
CA ILE A 48 -2.10 9.71 10.88
C ILE A 48 -2.60 8.68 9.88
N GLY A 49 -3.56 9.08 9.06
CA GLY A 49 -4.07 8.28 7.96
C GLY A 49 -4.34 9.13 6.73
N PHE A 50 -4.51 8.46 5.59
CA PHE A 50 -4.55 9.12 4.30
C PHE A 50 -5.65 8.53 3.43
N ALA A 51 -6.26 9.38 2.61
CA ALA A 51 -7.14 8.96 1.54
C ALA A 51 -6.82 9.71 0.26
N ARG A 52 -7.03 9.03 -0.86
CA ARG A 52 -7.05 9.71 -2.15
C ARG A 52 -8.37 10.45 -2.28
N SER A 53 -8.25 11.67 -2.75
CA SER A 53 -9.35 12.59 -2.96
C SER A 53 -9.98 13.16 -1.70
N ARG A 54 -10.98 12.47 -1.16
CA ARG A 54 -11.78 13.00 -0.07
C ARG A 54 -11.50 12.25 1.22
N GLU A 55 -11.84 12.89 2.32
CA GLU A 55 -11.95 12.20 3.60
C GLU A 55 -12.85 10.97 3.46
N SER A 56 -12.32 9.83 3.90
CA SER A 56 -12.96 8.53 3.71
C SER A 56 -12.70 7.63 4.90
N LEU A 57 -13.49 6.56 4.99
CA LEU A 57 -13.31 5.53 6.00
C LEU A 57 -11.89 4.96 6.04
N GLU A 58 -11.28 4.85 4.87
CA GLU A 58 -9.94 4.34 4.68
C GLU A 58 -8.88 5.20 5.38
N ALA A 59 -9.01 6.53 5.33
CA ALA A 59 -8.13 7.43 6.06
C ALA A 59 -8.25 7.20 7.58
N TYR A 60 -9.46 7.05 8.09
CA TYR A 60 -9.70 6.77 9.50
C TYR A 60 -9.16 5.39 9.93
N ARG A 61 -9.41 4.34 9.15
CA ARG A 61 -8.84 3.00 9.41
C ARG A 61 -7.32 3.02 9.42
N MET A 62 -6.72 3.78 8.52
CA MET A 62 -5.27 3.95 8.47
C MET A 62 -4.72 4.70 9.67
N ALA A 63 -5.42 5.76 10.13
CA ALA A 63 -5.06 6.47 11.35
C ALA A 63 -5.19 5.57 12.59
N LEU A 64 -6.24 4.75 12.66
CA LEU A 64 -6.43 3.76 13.73
C LEU A 64 -5.34 2.68 13.70
N PHE A 65 -5.00 2.17 12.52
CA PHE A 65 -3.87 1.25 12.36
C PHE A 65 -2.56 1.89 12.84
N CYS A 66 -2.33 3.16 12.47
CA CYS A 66 -1.18 3.93 12.93
C CYS A 66 -1.13 4.02 14.46
N ILE A 67 -2.25 4.30 15.13
CA ILE A 67 -2.35 4.37 16.60
C ILE A 67 -2.08 2.99 17.24
N ALA A 68 -2.64 1.94 16.65
CA ALA A 68 -2.63 0.58 17.18
C ALA A 68 -1.26 -0.10 17.14
N VAL A 69 -0.37 0.31 16.23
CA VAL A 69 0.93 -0.34 16.01
C VAL A 69 2.10 0.59 16.35
N GLY A 70 3.25 -0.01 16.67
CA GLY A 70 4.48 0.73 16.91
C GLY A 70 4.91 1.58 15.70
N LYS A 71 5.30 2.82 15.96
CA LYS A 71 5.55 3.83 14.92
C LYS A 71 6.75 3.52 14.02
N VAL A 72 7.75 2.80 14.53
CA VAL A 72 8.86 2.28 13.71
C VAL A 72 8.31 1.38 12.61
N LYS A 73 7.42 0.42 12.96
CA LYS A 73 6.81 -0.47 11.98
C LYS A 73 5.90 0.29 11.02
N TYR A 74 5.05 1.18 11.52
CA TYR A 74 4.16 1.98 10.68
C TYR A 74 4.93 2.82 9.64
N CYS A 75 6.00 3.51 10.07
CA CYS A 75 6.86 4.32 9.21
C CYS A 75 7.60 3.47 8.17
N GLU A 76 8.04 2.27 8.54
CA GLU A 76 8.70 1.32 7.64
C GLU A 76 7.80 0.87 6.47
N LEU A 77 6.48 0.81 6.67
CA LEU A 77 5.52 0.53 5.57
C LEU A 77 5.51 1.62 4.49
N PHE A 78 5.91 2.83 4.84
CA PHE A 78 6.15 3.92 3.91
C PHE A 78 7.63 4.04 3.51
N GLY A 79 8.51 3.14 3.96
CA GLY A 79 9.96 3.22 3.70
C GLY A 79 10.66 4.34 4.47
N ILE A 80 10.11 4.76 5.62
CA ILE A 80 10.68 5.77 6.50
C ILE A 80 11.33 5.08 7.70
N ASP A 81 12.61 5.35 7.93
CA ASP A 81 13.32 4.88 9.13
C ASP A 81 13.28 5.96 10.23
N ILE A 82 12.88 5.55 11.43
CA ILE A 82 12.80 6.37 12.64
C ILE A 82 13.19 5.55 13.88
N LYS A 83 13.70 6.23 14.90
CA LYS A 83 13.93 5.66 16.23
C LYS A 83 12.62 5.66 17.03
N PRO A 84 12.41 4.69 17.94
CA PRO A 84 11.20 4.64 18.78
C PRO A 84 10.89 5.95 19.52
N LYS A 85 11.92 6.69 19.94
CA LYS A 85 11.78 7.96 20.67
C LYS A 85 11.31 9.15 19.83
N GLU A 86 11.43 9.09 18.50
CA GLU A 86 10.98 10.18 17.61
C GLU A 86 9.45 10.23 17.54
N TRP A 87 8.79 9.08 17.72
CA TRP A 87 7.33 9.02 17.80
C TRP A 87 6.90 7.85 18.69
N PRO A 88 6.86 8.03 20.02
CA PRO A 88 6.63 6.96 20.99
C PRO A 88 5.13 6.66 21.21
N CYS A 89 4.24 7.42 20.58
CA CYS A 89 2.80 7.30 20.83
C CYS A 89 2.27 5.95 20.32
N GLU A 90 1.64 5.16 21.17
CA GLU A 90 1.01 3.88 20.82
C GLU A 90 -0.19 3.60 21.74
N GLY A 91 -1.17 2.86 21.22
CA GLY A 91 -2.32 2.36 21.99
C GLY A 91 -3.62 3.07 21.62
N LEU A 92 -4.68 2.29 21.42
CA LEU A 92 -6.01 2.79 21.08
C LEU A 92 -6.66 3.48 22.30
N SER A 93 -7.48 4.48 22.04
CA SER A 93 -8.28 5.15 23.07
C SER A 93 -9.68 4.56 23.15
N SER A 94 -10.25 4.49 24.36
CA SER A 94 -11.66 4.15 24.56
C SER A 94 -12.60 5.31 24.24
N GLN A 95 -12.09 6.56 24.19
CA GLN A 95 -12.87 7.75 23.80
C GLN A 95 -12.25 8.38 22.56
N MET A 96 -12.99 8.40 21.46
CA MET A 96 -12.55 9.00 20.21
C MET A 96 -13.60 10.00 19.74
N ILE A 97 -13.14 11.20 19.41
CA ILE A 97 -14.00 12.29 18.94
C ILE A 97 -13.59 12.62 17.52
N PHE A 98 -14.57 12.75 16.64
CA PHE A 98 -14.37 13.00 15.23
C PHE A 98 -15.07 14.30 14.88
N ASP A 99 -14.39 15.21 14.20
CA ASP A 99 -14.95 16.54 13.89
C ASP A 99 -16.20 16.49 12.98
N ARG A 100 -16.42 15.37 12.28
CA ARG A 100 -17.55 15.15 11.36
C ARG A 100 -18.49 14.01 11.75
N GLY A 101 -18.47 13.55 13.00
CA GLY A 101 -19.34 12.49 13.51
C GLY A 101 -19.66 12.63 15.01
N PRO A 102 -20.63 11.87 15.55
CA PRO A 102 -20.86 11.87 17.00
C PRO A 102 -19.61 11.37 17.74
N ALA A 103 -19.32 11.94 18.92
CA ALA A 103 -18.28 11.43 19.82
C ALA A 103 -18.58 9.96 20.19
N VAL A 104 -17.59 9.08 20.08
CA VAL A 104 -17.77 7.65 20.29
C VAL A 104 -16.97 7.18 21.51
N TYR A 105 -17.66 6.50 22.42
CA TYR A 105 -17.05 5.64 23.41
C TYR A 105 -16.93 4.25 22.77
N MET A 106 -15.74 3.86 22.31
CA MET A 106 -15.54 2.55 21.68
C MET A 106 -15.02 1.53 22.70
N ASN A 107 -15.70 0.39 22.79
CA ASN A 107 -15.02 -0.88 23.04
C ASN A 107 -14.42 -1.35 21.71
N VAL A 108 -13.19 -1.87 21.71
CA VAL A 108 -12.43 -2.26 20.50
C VAL A 108 -13.21 -3.18 19.55
N SER A 109 -14.22 -3.92 20.06
CA SER A 109 -15.13 -4.77 19.27
C SER A 109 -16.15 -4.02 18.40
N GLU A 110 -16.43 -2.74 18.66
CA GLU A 110 -17.47 -1.94 17.97
C GLU A 110 -16.93 -1.04 16.85
N SER A 111 -15.61 -1.08 16.61
CA SER A 111 -14.93 -0.38 15.50
C SER A 111 -15.65 -0.57 14.16
N LYS A 112 -15.98 -1.82 13.81
CA LYS A 112 -16.64 -2.17 12.53
C LYS A 112 -18.02 -1.57 12.36
N GLU A 113 -18.82 -1.56 13.42
CA GLU A 113 -20.20 -1.08 13.38
C GLU A 113 -20.28 0.45 13.26
N TRP A 114 -19.31 1.16 13.83
CA TRP A 114 -19.20 2.61 13.63
C TRP A 114 -18.52 2.97 12.29
N LEU A 115 -17.47 2.24 11.89
CA LEU A 115 -16.85 2.44 10.58
C LEU A 115 -17.90 2.34 9.45
N GLY A 116 -18.84 1.40 9.57
CA GLY A 116 -19.99 1.30 8.64
C GLY A 116 -20.98 2.48 8.71
N ARG A 117 -21.11 3.20 9.83
CA ARG A 117 -21.98 4.40 9.95
C ARG A 117 -21.38 5.63 9.28
N LEU A 118 -20.05 5.77 9.30
CA LEU A 118 -19.34 6.88 8.68
C LEU A 118 -19.43 6.86 7.14
N GLU A 119 -19.63 5.69 6.52
CA GLU A 119 -19.90 5.54 5.08
C GLU A 119 -21.26 6.10 4.63
N VAL A 120 -22.24 6.21 5.54
CA VAL A 120 -23.63 6.52 5.21
C VAL A 120 -23.96 8.01 5.38
N THR A 121 -23.22 8.75 6.20
CA THR A 121 -23.42 10.19 6.39
C THR A 121 -22.93 11.02 5.18
N PRO A 122 -23.79 11.81 4.51
CA PRO A 122 -23.38 12.63 3.38
C PRO A 122 -22.41 13.74 3.80
N THR A 123 -21.39 13.99 2.98
CA THR A 123 -20.30 14.97 3.13
C THR A 123 -20.70 16.46 3.16
N HIS A 124 -21.97 16.81 3.36
CA HIS A 124 -22.49 18.18 3.24
C HIS A 124 -23.08 18.74 4.53
N SER A 125 -22.26 18.87 5.58
CA SER A 125 -22.58 19.78 6.70
C SER A 125 -21.37 20.65 7.02
N GLY A 126 -21.23 21.73 6.25
CA GLY A 126 -20.24 22.78 6.52
C GLY A 126 -20.66 23.59 7.74
N GLN A 127 -20.00 23.36 8.87
CA GLN A 127 -19.91 24.35 9.94
C GLN A 127 -18.51 24.30 10.55
N SER A 128 -17.65 25.19 10.05
CA SER A 128 -16.40 25.59 10.69
C SER A 128 -16.69 26.17 12.08
N LYS A 129 -16.34 25.43 13.14
CA LYS A 129 -16.36 25.97 14.51
C LYS A 129 -15.10 26.79 14.74
N ALA A 130 -15.27 28.10 14.74
CA ALA A 130 -14.25 29.07 15.10
C ALA A 130 -14.10 29.14 16.64
N THR A 131 -13.35 28.23 17.26
CA THR A 131 -12.69 28.47 18.58
C THR A 131 -11.55 27.51 18.93
N VAL A 132 -11.10 26.66 18.02
CA VAL A 132 -9.99 25.72 18.28
C VAL A 132 -8.83 26.10 17.38
N GLU A 133 -7.64 26.28 17.96
CA GLU A 133 -6.41 26.39 17.17
C GLU A 133 -6.28 25.14 16.30
N SER A 134 -6.57 25.28 15.01
CA SER A 134 -6.47 24.17 14.07
C SER A 134 -5.03 23.64 14.09
N SER A 135 -4.84 22.36 14.39
CA SER A 135 -3.54 21.65 14.29
C SER A 135 -3.02 21.52 12.85
N HIS A 136 -3.76 22.09 11.88
CA HIS A 136 -3.48 22.05 10.47
C HIS A 136 -2.43 23.08 10.04
N PRO A 137 -1.57 22.74 9.08
CA PRO A 137 -0.68 23.71 8.46
C PRO A 137 -1.47 24.86 7.82
N ARG A 138 -1.08 26.10 8.09
CA ARG A 138 -1.65 27.29 7.45
C ARG A 138 -0.82 27.68 6.23
N ASP A 139 -1.42 27.63 5.05
CA ASP A 139 -0.78 28.11 3.83
C ASP A 139 -0.92 29.62 3.66
N LYS A 140 0.11 30.26 3.09
CA LYS A 140 0.07 31.70 2.77
C LYS A 140 -0.89 31.92 1.60
N GLN A 141 -1.98 32.65 1.83
CA GLN A 141 -2.91 33.01 0.77
C GLN A 141 -2.29 34.08 -0.15
N PHE A 142 -2.05 33.72 -1.41
CA PHE A 142 -1.77 34.69 -2.47
C PHE A 142 -3.12 35.20 -2.99
N LYS A 143 -3.46 36.44 -2.65
CA LYS A 143 -4.62 37.14 -3.19
C LYS A 143 -4.26 37.62 -4.60
N ASP A 144 -4.95 37.09 -5.62
CA ASP A 144 -5.46 37.83 -6.81
C ASP A 144 -5.65 36.97 -8.08
N GLN A 145 -5.27 35.68 -8.11
CA GLN A 145 -5.58 34.75 -9.23
C GLN A 145 -5.82 33.31 -8.74
N PRO A 146 -6.61 32.46 -9.45
CA PRO A 146 -6.73 31.05 -9.13
C PRO A 146 -5.42 30.31 -9.43
N VAL A 147 -4.54 30.27 -8.43
CA VAL A 147 -3.27 29.54 -8.46
C VAL A 147 -3.50 28.18 -7.82
N HIS A 148 -3.12 27.10 -8.49
CA HIS A 148 -2.96 25.79 -7.86
C HIS A 148 -1.48 25.51 -7.68
N VAL A 149 -1.10 24.96 -6.52
CA VAL A 149 0.27 24.51 -6.29
C VAL A 149 0.35 23.05 -6.75
N HIS A 150 1.19 22.74 -7.73
CA HIS A 150 1.42 21.38 -8.17
C HIS A 150 2.71 20.86 -7.54
N SER A 151 2.59 19.86 -6.68
CA SER A 151 3.72 19.17 -6.08
C SER A 151 4.30 18.16 -7.07
N GLY A 152 5.63 18.08 -7.15
CA GLY A 152 6.32 16.99 -7.86
C GLY A 152 6.25 15.64 -7.13
N LEU A 153 5.52 15.57 -6.01
CA LEU A 153 5.38 14.38 -5.16
C LEU A 153 4.20 13.52 -5.60
N ASN A 154 4.42 12.22 -5.70
CA ASN A 154 3.34 11.25 -5.82
C ASN A 154 2.59 11.04 -4.49
N LEU A 155 1.54 10.23 -4.51
CA LEU A 155 0.69 9.97 -3.34
C LEU A 155 1.48 9.43 -2.13
N VAL A 156 2.40 8.49 -2.34
CA VAL A 156 3.21 7.89 -1.28
C VAL A 156 4.24 8.88 -0.74
N GLU A 157 4.86 9.66 -1.62
CA GLU A 157 5.80 10.71 -1.24
C GLU A 157 5.14 11.83 -0.45
N MET A 158 3.91 12.20 -0.82
CA MET A 158 3.09 13.14 -0.07
C MET A 158 2.76 12.59 1.33
N ALA A 159 2.36 11.32 1.43
CA ALA A 159 2.15 10.65 2.72
C ALA A 159 3.43 10.63 3.57
N ARG A 160 4.60 10.35 2.97
CA ARG A 160 5.90 10.40 3.67
C ARG A 160 6.18 11.77 4.26
N ARG A 161 5.94 12.82 3.49
CA ARG A 161 6.12 14.20 3.94
C ARG A 161 5.22 14.51 5.13
N GLU A 162 3.95 14.12 5.08
CA GLU A 162 3.01 14.40 6.16
C GLU A 162 3.30 13.57 7.42
N ILE A 163 3.83 12.34 7.29
CA ILE A 163 4.37 11.58 8.43
C ILE A 163 5.55 12.34 9.08
N ARG A 164 6.51 12.81 8.27
CA ARG A 164 7.64 13.60 8.78
C ARG A 164 7.17 14.93 9.40
N ARG A 165 6.11 15.52 8.85
CA ARG A 165 5.48 16.72 9.40
C ARG A 165 4.91 16.44 10.80
N VAL A 166 4.22 15.33 10.99
CA VAL A 166 3.71 14.93 12.33
C VAL A 166 4.83 14.79 13.35
N ILE A 167 5.93 14.12 12.99
CA ILE A 167 7.09 13.97 13.88
C ILE A 167 7.65 15.34 14.27
N LYS A 168 7.90 16.19 13.28
CA LYS A 168 8.34 17.58 13.49
C LYS A 168 7.36 18.36 14.37
N ASP A 169 6.05 18.27 14.09
CA ASP A 169 5.03 19.03 14.81
C ASP A 169 4.97 18.59 16.28
N ASN A 170 5.08 17.29 16.57
CA ASN A 170 5.19 16.77 17.95
C ASN A 170 6.43 17.29 18.69
N GLU A 171 7.54 17.50 17.98
CA GLU A 171 8.79 18.02 18.55
C GLU A 171 8.83 19.55 18.69
N THR A 172 8.03 20.30 17.92
CA THR A 172 8.20 21.75 17.77
C THR A 172 6.99 22.60 18.10
N SER A 173 5.79 22.01 18.20
CA SER A 173 4.58 22.78 18.53
C SER A 173 4.59 23.23 19.98
N ASP A 174 3.91 24.33 20.28
CA ASP A 174 3.77 24.83 21.64
C ASP A 174 2.70 24.03 22.40
N ALA A 175 3.08 23.51 23.55
CA ALA A 175 2.21 22.82 24.49
C ALA A 175 2.28 23.47 25.88
N SER A 176 2.68 24.74 25.99
CA SER A 176 2.80 25.47 27.26
C SER A 176 1.50 25.47 28.06
N ASP A 177 0.35 25.58 27.40
CA ASP A 177 -0.99 25.52 28.03
C ASP A 177 -1.35 24.13 28.59
N ARG A 178 -0.54 23.11 28.30
CA ARG A 178 -0.72 21.72 28.74
C ARG A 178 0.24 21.32 29.86
N MET A 179 1.12 22.23 30.27
CA MET A 179 2.09 22.02 31.34
C MET A 179 1.45 22.31 32.71
N ASP A 180 1.94 21.62 33.73
CA ASP A 180 1.62 21.85 35.14
C ASP A 180 2.89 22.17 35.94
N GLY A 181 2.74 22.51 37.21
CA GLY A 181 3.86 22.91 38.07
C GLY A 181 4.98 21.86 38.13
N ASP A 182 4.63 20.58 38.20
CA ASP A 182 5.59 19.48 38.28
C ASP A 182 6.35 19.32 36.95
N MET A 183 5.65 19.43 35.81
CA MET A 183 6.29 19.44 34.49
C MET A 183 7.27 20.59 34.31
N TRP A 184 6.96 21.78 34.84
CA TRP A 184 7.90 22.92 34.80
C TRP A 184 9.16 22.66 35.63
N LEU A 185 9.06 21.92 36.74
CA LEU A 185 10.20 21.55 37.58
C LEU A 185 11.16 20.56 36.90
N GLU A 186 10.67 19.75 35.95
CA GLU A 186 11.49 18.86 35.12
C GLU A 186 12.33 19.61 34.05
N ARG A 187 12.04 20.90 33.80
CA ARG A 187 12.81 21.79 32.90
C ARG A 187 12.94 21.31 31.45
N PHE A 188 12.00 20.50 30.96
CA PHE A 188 11.93 20.16 29.55
C PHE A 188 11.18 21.23 28.74
N SER A 189 11.43 21.31 27.44
CA SER A 189 10.72 22.25 26.54
C SER A 189 9.24 21.84 26.40
N PRO A 190 8.28 22.79 26.46
CA PRO A 190 6.84 22.50 26.47
C PRO A 190 6.34 22.09 25.08
N THR A 191 6.67 20.88 24.65
CA THR A 191 6.29 20.31 23.36
C THR A 191 5.36 19.13 23.56
N PRO A 192 4.47 18.82 22.59
CA PRO A 192 3.58 17.68 22.72
C PRO A 192 4.29 16.36 22.99
N LEU A 193 5.46 16.15 22.37
CA LEU A 193 6.29 14.97 22.60
C LEU A 193 6.80 14.89 24.04
N ASN A 194 7.28 15.99 24.61
CA ASN A 194 7.79 15.97 25.97
C ASN A 194 6.68 15.80 27.01
N VAL A 195 5.52 16.45 26.82
CA VAL A 195 4.34 16.26 27.67
C VAL A 195 3.86 14.79 27.59
N TRP A 196 3.88 14.19 26.40
CA TRP A 196 3.61 12.77 26.24
C TRP A 196 4.60 11.91 27.04
N ASN A 197 5.91 12.10 26.84
CA ASN A 197 6.94 11.30 27.50
C ASN A 197 6.88 11.41 29.02
N TYR A 198 6.60 12.60 29.56
CA TYR A 198 6.45 12.83 30.99
C TYR A 198 5.29 12.00 31.58
N HIS A 199 4.10 12.11 30.99
CA HIS A 199 2.94 11.36 31.50
C HIS A 199 3.07 9.85 31.29
N ASP A 200 3.69 9.41 30.20
CA ASP A 200 3.93 8.00 29.94
C ASP A 200 4.91 7.40 30.97
N ALA A 201 5.97 8.13 31.33
CA ALA A 201 6.93 7.73 32.37
C ALA A 201 6.28 7.60 33.75
N LEU A 202 5.22 8.35 34.03
CA LEU A 202 4.39 8.24 35.24
C LEU A 202 3.35 7.11 35.17
N GLY A 203 3.28 6.37 34.07
CA GLY A 203 2.26 5.32 33.85
C GLY A 203 0.85 5.87 33.60
N ARG A 204 0.71 7.18 33.30
CA ARG A 204 -0.59 7.84 33.04
C ARG A 204 -1.01 7.67 31.59
N ASN A 205 -1.17 6.42 31.16
CA ASN A 205 -1.52 6.06 29.79
C ASN A 205 -2.62 4.98 29.75
N HIS A 206 -3.78 5.31 29.15
CA HIS A 206 -4.92 4.41 28.97
C HIS A 206 -4.93 3.70 27.61
N GLY A 207 -3.80 3.69 26.89
CA GLY A 207 -3.69 3.07 25.59
C GLY A 207 -4.01 1.57 25.64
N ILE A 208 -5.07 1.18 24.95
CA ILE A 208 -5.44 -0.22 24.76
C ILE A 208 -4.48 -0.82 23.73
N LYS A 209 -3.70 -1.81 24.16
CA LYS A 209 -2.80 -2.55 23.28
C LYS A 209 -3.56 -3.64 22.55
N VAL A 210 -3.30 -3.74 21.26
CA VAL A 210 -3.75 -4.85 20.40
C VAL A 210 -2.51 -5.50 19.79
N SER A 211 -2.57 -6.79 19.50
CA SER A 211 -1.46 -7.43 18.80
C SER A 211 -1.35 -6.89 17.37
N PHE A 212 -0.14 -6.96 16.80
CA PHE A 212 0.10 -6.51 15.43
C PHE A 212 -0.79 -7.26 14.42
N GLU A 213 -1.01 -8.55 14.63
CA GLU A 213 -1.88 -9.34 13.75
C GLU A 213 -3.36 -8.94 13.86
N GLU A 214 -3.86 -8.68 15.08
CA GLU A 214 -5.22 -8.18 15.27
C GLU A 214 -5.39 -6.82 14.60
N ALA A 215 -4.42 -5.91 14.75
CA ALA A 215 -4.45 -4.61 14.10
C ALA A 215 -4.50 -4.74 12.56
N ILE A 216 -3.76 -5.69 11.98
CA ILE A 216 -3.82 -5.97 10.54
C ILE A 216 -5.21 -6.46 10.13
N ARG A 217 -5.73 -7.49 10.81
CA ARG A 217 -7.03 -8.09 10.48
C ARG A 217 -8.18 -7.09 10.64
N GLU A 218 -8.07 -6.19 11.60
CA GLU A 218 -9.10 -5.22 11.93
C GLU A 218 -9.07 -4.00 11.01
N PHE A 219 -7.90 -3.38 10.81
CA PHE A 219 -7.81 -2.08 10.16
C PHE A 219 -7.42 -2.14 8.68
N LEU A 220 -6.73 -3.19 8.22
CA LEU A 220 -6.35 -3.31 6.81
C LEU A 220 -7.45 -3.99 5.98
N THR A 221 -7.48 -3.69 4.69
CA THR A 221 -8.52 -4.19 3.77
C THR A 221 -8.15 -5.58 3.26
N PRO A 222 -8.97 -6.62 3.51
CA PRO A 222 -8.77 -7.96 2.95
C PRO A 222 -9.10 -7.98 1.46
N MET A 223 -8.24 -8.59 0.65
CA MET A 223 -8.38 -8.68 -0.80
C MET A 223 -7.85 -10.01 -1.34
N PRO A 224 -8.40 -10.53 -2.44
CA PRO A 224 -7.89 -11.76 -3.05
C PRO A 224 -6.44 -11.64 -3.53
N ALA A 225 -5.63 -12.64 -3.22
CA ALA A 225 -4.31 -12.85 -3.78
C ALA A 225 -4.13 -14.32 -4.19
N VAL A 226 -3.07 -14.60 -4.94
CA VAL A 226 -2.78 -15.96 -5.41
C VAL A 226 -1.34 -16.35 -5.16
N ILE A 227 -1.14 -17.51 -4.57
CA ILE A 227 0.17 -18.14 -4.43
C ILE A 227 0.43 -18.96 -5.69
N LYS A 228 1.59 -18.73 -6.31
CA LYS A 228 2.12 -19.50 -7.45
C LYS A 228 3.50 -20.05 -7.09
N GLU A 229 4.02 -20.97 -7.90
CA GLU A 229 5.35 -21.60 -7.71
C GLU A 229 6.46 -20.59 -7.35
N LYS A 230 6.44 -19.39 -7.93
CA LYS A 230 7.53 -18.42 -7.74
C LYS A 230 7.31 -17.42 -6.62
N GLY A 231 6.14 -17.34 -6.00
CA GLY A 231 5.80 -16.31 -5.01
C GLY A 231 4.30 -16.02 -4.89
N VAL A 232 3.96 -15.06 -4.05
CA VAL A 232 2.59 -14.56 -3.92
C VAL A 232 2.37 -13.42 -4.89
N TYR A 233 1.24 -13.44 -5.60
CA TYR A 233 0.87 -12.42 -6.57
C TYR A 233 -0.37 -11.67 -6.11
N PHE A 234 -0.20 -10.37 -5.93
CA PHE A 234 -1.26 -9.46 -5.53
C PHE A 234 -1.40 -8.37 -6.60
N PHE A 235 -2.55 -8.31 -7.27
CA PHE A 235 -2.77 -7.52 -8.50
C PHE A 235 -1.60 -7.65 -9.49
N GLY A 236 -1.10 -8.88 -9.65
CA GLY A 236 -0.04 -9.15 -10.61
C GLY A 236 1.38 -8.84 -10.19
N ARG A 237 1.57 -8.07 -9.12
CA ARG A 237 2.87 -7.82 -8.52
C ARG A 237 3.28 -8.99 -7.65
N LYS A 238 4.56 -9.34 -7.71
CA LYS A 238 5.14 -10.45 -6.96
C LYS A 238 5.62 -9.98 -5.57
N TYR A 239 5.25 -10.73 -4.55
CA TYR A 239 5.65 -10.56 -3.16
C TYR A 239 6.27 -11.87 -2.65
N ASN A 240 7.20 -11.75 -1.71
CA ASN A 240 7.78 -12.91 -1.06
C ASN A 240 8.30 -12.57 0.36
N SER A 241 8.50 -13.61 1.16
CA SER A 241 9.26 -13.54 2.41
C SER A 241 10.03 -14.83 2.66
N LYS A 242 11.14 -14.71 3.40
CA LYS A 242 11.92 -15.88 3.81
C LYS A 242 11.08 -16.82 4.68
N GLU A 243 10.30 -16.24 5.58
CA GLU A 243 9.41 -16.99 6.47
C GLU A 243 8.42 -17.85 5.69
N LEU A 244 7.67 -17.26 4.74
CA LEU A 244 6.72 -18.02 3.94
C LEU A 244 7.43 -19.04 3.04
N THR A 245 8.59 -18.70 2.47
CA THR A 245 9.38 -19.64 1.65
C THR A 245 9.77 -20.88 2.45
N ASN A 246 10.16 -20.72 3.71
CA ASN A 246 10.58 -21.83 4.57
C ASN A 246 9.45 -22.80 4.95
N THR A 247 8.18 -22.45 4.70
CA THR A 247 7.03 -23.36 4.89
C THR A 247 6.91 -24.43 3.81
N GLY A 248 7.71 -24.35 2.73
CA GLY A 248 7.61 -25.25 1.58
C GLY A 248 6.30 -25.08 0.78
N ILE A 249 5.54 -24.00 1.01
CA ILE A 249 4.26 -23.79 0.31
C ILE A 249 4.43 -23.69 -1.21
N PHE A 250 5.54 -23.14 -1.69
CA PHE A 250 5.78 -22.95 -3.12
C PHE A 250 5.99 -24.28 -3.86
N ASP A 251 6.61 -25.27 -3.23
CA ASP A 251 6.80 -26.61 -3.80
C ASP A 251 5.46 -27.36 -3.90
N ARG A 252 4.57 -27.18 -2.91
CA ARG A 252 3.21 -27.71 -2.94
C ARG A 252 2.37 -27.09 -4.07
N VAL A 253 2.56 -25.79 -4.32
CA VAL A 253 1.87 -25.08 -5.40
C VAL A 253 2.33 -25.52 -6.79
N ALA A 254 3.61 -25.87 -6.96
CA ALA A 254 4.13 -26.35 -8.25
C ALA A 254 3.34 -27.55 -8.79
N HIS A 255 2.79 -28.38 -7.91
CA HIS A 255 1.97 -29.55 -8.25
C HIS A 255 0.47 -29.24 -8.44
N SER A 256 -0.05 -28.20 -7.78
CA SER A 256 -1.49 -27.85 -7.73
C SER A 256 -1.86 -26.62 -8.57
N GLY A 257 -0.86 -25.95 -9.15
CA GLY A 257 -1.00 -24.79 -10.05
C GLY A 257 -1.10 -23.46 -9.31
N VAL A 258 -2.20 -23.24 -8.56
CA VAL A 258 -2.48 -21.97 -7.87
C VAL A 258 -3.26 -22.19 -6.58
N ILE A 259 -2.82 -21.55 -5.48
CA ILE A 259 -3.59 -21.47 -4.22
C ILE A 259 -4.16 -20.06 -4.08
N ARG A 260 -5.46 -19.94 -3.81
CA ARG A 260 -6.12 -18.66 -3.52
C ARG A 260 -6.02 -18.35 -2.04
N VAL A 261 -5.66 -17.13 -1.70
CA VAL A 261 -5.54 -16.65 -0.32
C VAL A 261 -6.12 -15.24 -0.19
N ILE A 262 -6.35 -14.81 1.04
CA ILE A 262 -6.68 -13.41 1.35
C ILE A 262 -5.38 -12.70 1.74
N ALA A 263 -5.15 -11.55 1.12
CA ALA A 263 -4.10 -10.62 1.45
C ALA A 263 -4.68 -9.38 2.14
N TYR A 264 -4.03 -8.92 3.19
CA TYR A 264 -4.26 -7.64 3.84
C TYR A 264 -3.19 -6.67 3.35
N SER A 265 -3.59 -5.42 3.07
CA SER A 265 -2.66 -4.39 2.62
C SER A 265 -3.09 -3.03 3.10
N MET A 266 -2.10 -2.19 3.44
CA MET A 266 -2.30 -0.75 3.50
C MET A 266 -2.46 -0.24 2.07
N THR A 267 -3.47 0.58 1.84
CA THR A 267 -3.87 0.99 0.48
C THR A 267 -3.07 2.19 -0.02
N MET A 268 -2.59 3.03 0.89
CA MET A 268 -1.76 4.18 0.57
C MET A 268 -0.39 3.75 0.03
N CYS A 269 0.19 2.67 0.54
CA CYS A 269 1.48 2.14 0.09
C CYS A 269 1.48 0.61 0.11
N VAL A 270 1.50 -0.01 -1.08
CA VAL A 270 1.52 -1.48 -1.26
C VAL A 270 2.95 -2.02 -1.37
N ARG A 271 3.81 -1.61 -0.43
CA ARG A 271 5.20 -2.08 -0.30
C ARG A 271 5.26 -3.46 0.36
N HIS A 272 4.39 -3.66 1.36
CA HIS A 272 4.21 -4.91 2.09
C HIS A 272 2.76 -5.34 2.00
N ILE A 273 2.54 -6.66 1.98
CA ILE A 273 1.23 -7.28 2.17
C ILE A 273 1.36 -8.36 3.24
N TRP A 274 0.24 -8.73 3.84
CA TRP A 274 0.16 -9.87 4.74
C TRP A 274 -0.80 -10.90 4.18
N VAL A 275 -0.44 -12.17 4.22
CA VAL A 275 -1.32 -13.26 3.79
C VAL A 275 -1.49 -14.26 4.90
N GLU A 276 -2.71 -14.79 5.01
CA GLU A 276 -3.00 -15.84 5.97
C GLU A 276 -2.81 -17.21 5.32
N VAL A 277 -1.88 -17.99 5.87
CA VAL A 277 -1.56 -19.34 5.42
C VAL A 277 -1.48 -20.23 6.66
N GLU A 278 -2.23 -21.34 6.66
CA GLU A 278 -2.22 -22.31 7.76
C GLU A 278 -2.52 -21.67 9.14
N GLY A 279 -3.39 -20.66 9.16
CA GLY A 279 -3.79 -19.93 10.37
C GLY A 279 -2.74 -18.95 10.90
N ARG A 280 -1.66 -18.70 10.15
CA ARG A 280 -0.62 -17.73 10.50
C ARG A 280 -0.56 -16.60 9.49
N LEU A 281 -0.34 -15.40 10.01
CA LEU A 281 -0.19 -14.21 9.20
C LEU A 281 1.28 -14.03 8.83
N HIS A 282 1.60 -14.12 7.53
CA HIS A 282 2.95 -13.89 7.05
C HIS A 282 3.05 -12.52 6.42
N GLU A 283 4.08 -11.75 6.77
CA GLU A 283 4.43 -10.52 6.08
C GLU A 283 5.25 -10.83 4.82
N LEU A 284 4.96 -10.13 3.73
CA LEU A 284 5.66 -10.26 2.46
C LEU A 284 5.99 -8.88 1.90
N SER A 285 7.21 -8.74 1.38
CA SER A 285 7.65 -7.52 0.72
C SER A 285 7.61 -7.68 -0.79
N PHE A 286 7.44 -6.56 -1.49
CA PHE A 286 7.58 -6.49 -2.93
C PHE A 286 8.96 -7.01 -3.39
N VAL A 287 8.97 -7.86 -4.42
CA VAL A 287 10.20 -8.42 -4.98
C VAL A 287 10.75 -7.53 -6.08
N TYR A 288 11.90 -6.92 -5.84
CA TYR A 288 12.66 -6.19 -6.85
C TYR A 288 13.35 -7.16 -7.82
N THR A 289 13.18 -6.91 -9.12
CA THR A 289 13.95 -7.57 -10.20
C THR A 289 15.03 -6.60 -10.71
N ALA A 290 16.00 -7.10 -11.48
CA ALA A 290 17.01 -6.26 -12.12
C ALA A 290 16.43 -5.16 -13.03
N SER A 291 15.20 -5.37 -13.55
CA SER A 291 14.49 -4.40 -14.38
C SER A 291 13.58 -3.46 -13.59
N THR A 292 13.51 -3.58 -12.26
CA THR A 292 12.61 -2.79 -11.43
C THR A 292 13.20 -1.40 -11.21
N ARG A 293 12.47 -0.36 -11.57
CA ARG A 293 12.92 1.03 -11.38
C ARG A 293 12.94 1.39 -9.89
N PRO A 294 13.86 2.24 -9.43
CA PRO A 294 13.79 2.85 -8.11
C PRO A 294 12.40 3.46 -7.86
N GLY A 295 11.87 3.33 -6.64
CA GLY A 295 10.53 3.81 -6.28
C GLY A 295 9.36 2.94 -6.73
N SER A 296 9.57 1.88 -7.54
CA SER A 296 8.46 1.02 -8.01
C SER A 296 7.69 0.30 -6.89
N GLY A 297 8.31 0.12 -5.72
CA GLY A 297 7.67 -0.45 -4.53
C GLY A 297 6.71 0.52 -3.83
N ASP A 298 6.91 1.82 -4.02
CA ASP A 298 6.27 2.89 -3.25
C ASP A 298 5.10 3.48 -4.06
N ILE A 299 4.10 2.64 -4.33
CA ILE A 299 2.88 3.05 -5.05
C ILE A 299 1.65 2.72 -4.22
N SER A 300 0.52 3.35 -4.55
CA SER A 300 -0.77 3.02 -3.93
C SER A 300 -1.38 1.75 -4.49
N LEU A 301 -2.37 1.21 -3.77
CA LEU A 301 -3.17 0.07 -4.23
C LEU A 301 -3.92 0.39 -5.53
N GLU A 302 -4.41 1.63 -5.66
CA GLU A 302 -5.11 2.09 -6.87
C GLU A 302 -4.17 2.09 -8.06
N ASP A 303 -2.95 2.65 -7.91
CA ASP A 303 -1.95 2.63 -8.96
C ASP A 303 -1.58 1.18 -9.33
N LEU A 304 -1.47 0.29 -8.34
CA LEU A 304 -1.20 -1.13 -8.59
C LEU A 304 -2.34 -1.79 -9.37
N LYS A 305 -3.60 -1.52 -9.02
CA LYS A 305 -4.78 -2.02 -9.74
C LYS A 305 -4.80 -1.52 -11.18
N PHE A 306 -4.54 -0.23 -11.38
CA PHE A 306 -4.48 0.40 -12.69
C PHE A 306 -3.38 -0.22 -13.58
N ILE A 307 -2.17 -0.39 -13.04
CA ILE A 307 -1.06 -1.06 -13.74
C ILE A 307 -1.45 -2.50 -14.11
N ASN A 308 -2.12 -3.21 -13.21
CA ASN A 308 -2.58 -4.58 -13.47
C ASN A 308 -3.63 -4.64 -14.58
N GLU A 309 -4.57 -3.69 -14.62
CA GLU A 309 -5.58 -3.59 -15.67
C GLU A 309 -4.95 -3.38 -17.04
N LEU A 310 -4.05 -2.39 -17.18
CA LEU A 310 -3.31 -2.15 -18.42
C LEU A 310 -2.54 -3.40 -18.87
N ARG A 311 -1.92 -4.11 -17.92
CA ARG A 311 -1.21 -5.36 -18.21
C ARG A 311 -2.15 -6.45 -18.73
N LEU A 312 -3.34 -6.61 -18.14
CA LEU A 312 -4.33 -7.59 -18.59
C LEU A 312 -4.87 -7.26 -19.99
N GLN A 313 -5.13 -5.97 -20.26
CA GLN A 313 -5.54 -5.49 -21.58
C GLN A 313 -4.46 -5.75 -22.64
N ALA A 314 -3.19 -5.43 -22.35
CA ALA A 314 -2.07 -5.70 -23.26
C ALA A 314 -1.89 -7.21 -23.54
N GLN A 315 -2.04 -8.06 -22.53
CA GLN A 315 -2.00 -9.52 -22.72
C GLN A 315 -3.17 -10.03 -23.56
N ALA A 316 -4.37 -9.45 -23.40
CA ALA A 316 -5.52 -9.79 -24.23
C ALA A 316 -5.29 -9.40 -25.70
N LYS A 317 -4.79 -8.18 -25.94
CA LYS A 317 -4.43 -7.69 -27.28
C LYS A 317 -3.40 -8.62 -27.94
N ARG A 318 -2.34 -9.00 -27.23
CA ARG A 318 -1.30 -9.91 -27.75
C ARG A 318 -1.82 -11.30 -28.08
N ARG A 319 -2.79 -11.85 -27.32
CA ARG A 319 -3.40 -13.14 -27.66
C ARG A 319 -4.11 -13.08 -29.02
N ASN A 320 -4.81 -11.98 -29.29
CA ASN A 320 -5.50 -11.77 -30.56
C ASN A 320 -4.51 -11.52 -31.71
N GLU A 321 -3.53 -10.64 -31.50
CA GLU A 321 -2.49 -10.34 -32.50
C GLU A 321 -1.65 -11.57 -32.86
N LYS A 322 -1.32 -12.42 -31.88
CA LYS A 322 -0.54 -13.64 -32.12
C LYS A 322 -1.21 -14.54 -33.16
N VAL A 323 -2.53 -14.74 -33.07
CA VAL A 323 -3.27 -15.57 -34.02
C VAL A 323 -3.22 -14.98 -35.43
N ALA A 324 -3.44 -13.66 -35.55
CA ALA A 324 -3.40 -12.98 -36.84
C ALA A 324 -1.98 -12.99 -37.46
N ILE A 325 -0.95 -12.76 -36.65
CA ILE A 325 0.46 -12.79 -37.08
C ILE A 325 0.85 -14.19 -37.53
N GLU A 326 0.52 -15.23 -36.75
CA GLU A 326 0.76 -16.63 -37.13
C GLU A 326 0.08 -16.96 -38.47
N GLN A 327 -1.19 -16.57 -38.63
CA GLN A 327 -1.93 -16.81 -39.86
C GLN A 327 -1.34 -16.07 -41.06
N HIS A 328 -0.92 -14.82 -40.89
CA HIS A 328 -0.21 -14.05 -41.93
C HIS A 328 1.06 -14.79 -42.37
N HIS A 329 1.90 -15.22 -41.42
CA HIS A 329 3.13 -15.96 -41.74
C HIS A 329 2.85 -17.31 -42.41
N TYR A 330 1.79 -18.03 -42.02
CA TYR A 330 1.39 -19.26 -42.69
C TYR A 330 0.96 -19.02 -44.14
N GLN A 331 0.20 -17.96 -44.40
CA GLN A 331 -0.25 -17.61 -45.75
C GLN A 331 0.92 -17.16 -46.65
N GLU A 332 1.84 -16.34 -46.13
CA GLU A 332 3.01 -15.90 -46.91
C GLU A 332 3.91 -17.08 -47.27
N TYR A 333 4.18 -18.00 -46.34
CA TYR A 333 4.95 -19.21 -46.63
C TYR A 333 4.29 -20.10 -47.68
N GLU A 334 2.95 -20.23 -47.63
CA GLU A 334 2.21 -21.01 -48.62
C GLU A 334 2.27 -20.37 -50.01
N LYS A 335 2.23 -19.03 -50.10
CA LYS A 335 2.45 -18.31 -51.37
C LYS A 335 3.87 -18.49 -51.91
N GLU A 336 4.88 -18.44 -51.04
CA GLU A 336 6.29 -18.56 -51.43
C GLU A 336 6.66 -19.98 -51.89
N THR A 337 6.14 -21.01 -51.21
CA THR A 337 6.58 -22.40 -51.39
C THR A 337 5.57 -23.29 -52.12
N GLY A 338 4.32 -22.83 -52.28
CA GLY A 338 3.19 -23.63 -52.78
C GLY A 338 2.79 -24.76 -51.83
N LYS A 339 3.30 -24.78 -50.59
CA LYS A 339 3.07 -25.83 -49.60
C LYS A 339 2.55 -25.22 -48.30
N ALA A 340 1.57 -25.88 -47.68
CA ALA A 340 1.11 -25.49 -46.36
C ALA A 340 2.25 -25.57 -45.31
N TRP A 341 2.21 -24.69 -44.31
CA TRP A 341 3.22 -24.64 -43.24
C TRP A 341 3.30 -25.96 -42.45
N HIS A 342 2.16 -26.56 -42.12
CA HIS A 342 2.07 -27.82 -41.36
C HIS A 342 1.77 -29.02 -42.26
N THR A 343 2.72 -29.42 -43.10
CA THR A 343 2.59 -30.59 -44.01
C THR A 343 2.99 -31.94 -43.39
N GLY A 344 3.50 -31.94 -42.16
CA GLY A 344 3.99 -33.13 -41.49
C GLY A 344 2.88 -34.12 -41.10
N VAL A 345 2.91 -35.33 -41.64
CA VAL A 345 2.04 -36.44 -41.23
C VAL A 345 2.71 -37.25 -40.13
N ARG A 346 2.06 -37.42 -38.98
CA ARG A 346 2.55 -38.31 -37.91
C ARG A 346 2.46 -39.77 -38.37
N LYS A 347 3.60 -40.45 -38.46
CA LYS A 347 3.69 -41.88 -38.74
C LYS A 347 4.27 -42.62 -37.53
N PRO A 348 3.64 -43.71 -37.04
CA PRO A 348 4.17 -44.48 -35.91
C PRO A 348 5.45 -45.25 -36.31
N GLY A 349 6.40 -45.36 -35.38
CA GLY A 349 7.67 -46.08 -35.57
C GLY A 349 8.85 -45.19 -36.01
N ARG A 350 10.06 -45.75 -36.01
CA ARG A 350 11.27 -45.06 -36.50
C ARG A 350 11.21 -44.98 -38.02
N ALA A 351 11.53 -43.82 -38.61
CA ALA A 351 11.52 -43.64 -40.06
C ALA A 351 12.31 -44.77 -40.74
N ALA A 352 11.65 -45.52 -41.63
CA ALA A 352 12.26 -46.65 -42.30
C ALA A 352 13.42 -46.16 -43.19
N LYS A 353 14.58 -46.81 -43.11
CA LYS A 353 15.69 -46.61 -44.06
C LYS A 353 15.34 -47.30 -45.38
N SER A 354 14.37 -46.75 -46.11
CA SER A 354 14.00 -47.31 -47.40
C SER A 354 15.14 -47.10 -48.43
N PRO A 355 15.22 -47.92 -49.48
CA PRO A 355 16.18 -47.74 -50.56
C PRO A 355 16.11 -46.34 -51.19
N GLU A 356 14.92 -45.74 -51.26
CA GLU A 356 14.65 -44.38 -51.75
C GLU A 356 15.31 -43.35 -50.83
N ALA A 357 15.12 -43.48 -49.52
CA ALA A 357 15.73 -42.57 -48.54
C ALA A 357 17.27 -42.65 -48.56
N GLN A 358 17.84 -43.82 -48.85
CA GLN A 358 19.29 -43.97 -49.03
C GLN A 358 19.79 -43.35 -50.34
N ARG A 359 19.00 -43.42 -51.43
CA ARG A 359 19.30 -42.75 -52.70
C ARG A 359 19.26 -41.23 -52.55
N ASP A 360 18.23 -40.67 -51.91
CA ASP A 360 18.14 -39.23 -51.66
C ASP A 360 19.30 -38.72 -50.78
N LEU A 361 19.70 -39.50 -49.76
CA LEU A 361 20.87 -39.21 -48.93
C LEU A 361 22.20 -39.32 -49.68
N HIS A 362 22.28 -40.16 -50.70
CA HIS A 362 23.44 -40.31 -51.56
C HIS A 362 23.54 -39.14 -52.55
N ASP A 363 22.41 -38.73 -53.13
CA ASP A 363 22.33 -37.57 -54.04
C ASP A 363 22.61 -36.26 -53.30
N GLN A 364 22.09 -36.07 -52.08
CA GLN A 364 22.46 -34.95 -51.23
C GLN A 364 23.97 -34.90 -50.94
N ARG A 365 24.59 -36.05 -50.63
CA ARG A 365 26.04 -36.13 -50.39
C ARG A 365 26.86 -35.80 -51.64
N ARG A 366 26.39 -36.22 -52.81
CA ARG A 366 27.02 -35.96 -54.11
C ARG A 366 26.97 -34.48 -54.50
N ILE A 367 25.86 -33.81 -54.21
CA ILE A 367 25.65 -32.37 -54.46
C ILE A 367 26.47 -31.52 -53.47
N MET A 368 26.56 -31.93 -52.21
CA MET A 368 27.31 -31.22 -51.16
C MET A 368 28.84 -31.40 -51.25
N GLY A 369 29.36 -32.05 -52.28
CA GLY A 369 30.80 -32.20 -52.52
C GLY A 369 31.53 -33.15 -51.55
N ASN A 370 30.84 -33.78 -50.60
CA ASN A 370 31.40 -34.83 -49.76
C ASN A 370 31.46 -36.13 -50.57
N LYS A 371 32.52 -36.23 -51.39
CA LYS A 371 33.01 -37.53 -51.84
C LYS A 371 33.44 -38.30 -50.60
N SER A 372 32.78 -39.43 -50.33
CA SER A 372 33.32 -40.47 -49.47
C SER A 372 34.70 -40.89 -49.94
#